data_AF-A0A949FX11-F1
#
_entry.id   AF-A0A949FX11-F1
#
_cell.length_a   1.000
_cell.length_b   1.000
_cell.length_c   1.000
_cell.angle_alpha   90.00
_cell.angle_beta   90.00
_cell.angle_gamma   90.00
#
_symmetry.space_group_name_H-M   'P 1'
#
loop_
_entity.id
_entity.type
_entity.pdbx_description
1 polymer ?
#
loop_
_entity_poly.entity_id
_entity_poly.type
_entity_poly.pdbx_seq_one_letter_code
_entity_poly.pdbx_strand_id
1 'polypeptide(L)'
;AEDYVHRIGRTGRAGAEGLAVSLVAHEEARLLRDIRRMLKQDIAIENVAGFEPSRPLNLESPGPAPGRPGKPRNPNHSRRPHANAAKKPHAAGNKPRPWRGNRDQRKA
;
A
#
# COMPACT_ATOMS: atom_id res chain seq x y z
N ALA A 1 2.85 -4.42 -13.90
CA ALA A 1 2.04 -5.66 -13.75
C ALA A 1 1.47 -6.11 -15.09
N GLU A 2 1.00 -5.17 -15.93
CA GLU A 2 0.47 -5.44 -17.27
C GLU A 2 1.44 -6.20 -18.20
N ASP A 3 2.75 -6.03 -18.02
CA ASP A 3 3.79 -6.70 -18.81
C ASP A 3 3.64 -8.23 -18.82
N TYR A 4 3.18 -8.84 -17.73
CA TYR A 4 3.02 -10.30 -17.67
C TYR A 4 1.94 -10.78 -18.65
N VAL A 5 0.80 -10.08 -18.71
CA VAL A 5 -0.31 -10.41 -19.64
C VAL A 5 0.16 -10.27 -21.09
N HIS A 6 0.86 -9.17 -21.41
CA HIS A 6 1.39 -8.95 -22.75
C HIS A 6 2.43 -10.00 -23.16
N ARG A 7 3.20 -10.54 -22.21
CA ARG A 7 4.16 -11.62 -22.46
C ARG A 7 3.47 -12.94 -22.76
N ILE A 8 2.56 -13.38 -21.90
CA ILE A 8 1.87 -14.67 -22.08
C ILE A 8 0.88 -14.64 -23.25
N GLY A 9 0.32 -13.46 -23.58
CA GLY A 9 -0.58 -13.26 -24.72
C GLY A 9 0.09 -13.43 -26.09
N ARG A 10 1.39 -13.76 -26.15
CA ARG A 10 2.07 -14.16 -27.38
C ARG A 10 1.84 -15.64 -27.72
N THR A 11 1.41 -16.45 -26.76
CA THR A 11 1.12 -17.89 -26.92
C THR A 11 -0.34 -18.14 -27.37
N GLY A 12 -0.64 -19.31 -27.92
CA GLY A 12 -2.01 -19.80 -28.18
C GLY A 12 -2.91 -18.89 -29.03
N ARG A 13 -2.62 -18.74 -30.33
CA ARG A 13 -3.42 -17.93 -31.27
C ARG A 13 -4.24 -18.80 -32.21
N ALA A 14 -5.32 -18.22 -32.77
CA ALA A 14 -6.18 -18.89 -33.76
C ALA A 14 -6.75 -20.24 -33.28
N GLY A 15 -7.14 -20.33 -32.01
CA GLY A 15 -7.74 -21.54 -31.43
C GLY A 15 -6.73 -22.63 -31.06
N ALA A 16 -5.43 -22.40 -31.26
CA ALA A 16 -4.39 -23.30 -30.77
C ALA A 16 -4.13 -23.09 -29.27
N GLU A 17 -3.75 -24.17 -28.58
CA GLU A 17 -3.29 -24.10 -27.19
C GLU A 17 -1.92 -23.41 -27.09
N GLY A 18 -1.68 -22.72 -25.97
CA GLY A 18 -0.44 -22.02 -25.69
C GLY A 18 0.06 -22.35 -24.29
N LEU A 19 1.39 -22.48 -24.14
CA LEU A 19 2.03 -22.76 -22.86
C LEU A 19 2.95 -21.61 -22.46
N ALA A 20 2.83 -21.17 -21.21
CA ALA A 20 3.73 -20.19 -20.61
C ALA A 20 4.24 -20.73 -19.26
N VAL A 21 5.56 -20.86 -19.13
CA VAL A 21 6.22 -21.32 -17.90
C VAL A 21 7.01 -20.15 -17.30
N SER A 22 6.85 -19.94 -16.01
CA SER A 22 7.60 -18.94 -15.25
C SER A 22 8.49 -19.64 -14.23
N LEU A 23 9.79 -19.33 -14.26
CA LEU A 23 10.73 -19.74 -13.22
C LEU A 23 10.67 -18.69 -12.10
N VAL A 24 10.48 -19.14 -10.87
CA VAL A 24 10.24 -18.25 -9.72
C VAL A 24 11.12 -18.69 -8.56
N ALA A 25 11.88 -17.75 -7.99
CA ALA A 25 12.65 -17.94 -6.77
C ALA A 25 11.87 -17.49 -5.52
N HIS A 26 12.38 -17.81 -4.33
CA HIS A 26 11.74 -17.44 -3.05
C HIS A 26 11.44 -15.94 -2.92
N GLU A 27 12.39 -15.09 -3.33
CA GLU A 27 12.27 -13.62 -3.27
C GLU A 27 11.15 -13.07 -4.17
N GLU A 28 10.75 -13.84 -5.18
CA GLU A 28 9.76 -13.45 -6.18
C GLU A 28 8.34 -13.96 -5.84
N ALA A 29 8.16 -14.58 -4.67
CA ALA A 29 6.86 -15.06 -4.20
C ALA A 29 5.79 -13.96 -4.25
N ARG A 30 6.15 -12.71 -3.93
CA ARG A 30 5.24 -11.56 -4.02
C ARG A 30 4.75 -11.32 -5.45
N LEU A 31 5.63 -11.39 -6.44
CA LEU A 31 5.29 -11.19 -7.85
C LEU A 31 4.31 -12.27 -8.34
N LEU A 32 4.56 -13.52 -7.98
CA LEU A 32 3.67 -14.64 -8.31
C LEU A 32 2.27 -14.44 -7.70
N ARG A 33 2.18 -13.93 -6.48
CA ARG A 33 0.89 -13.61 -5.83
C ARG A 33 0.14 -12.50 -6.55
N ASP A 34 0.84 -11.44 -6.95
CA ASP A 34 0.25 -10.33 -7.69
C ASP A 34 -0.26 -10.79 -9.07
N ILE A 35 0.48 -11.69 -9.73
CA ILE A 35 0.06 -12.32 -11.00
C ILE A 35 -1.20 -13.17 -10.80
N ARG A 36 -1.25 -14.04 -9.79
CA ARG A 36 -2.44 -14.86 -9.48
C ARG A 36 -3.68 -14.00 -9.23
N ARG A 37 -3.52 -12.91 -8.48
CA ARG A 37 -4.61 -11.93 -8.23
C ARG A 37 -5.07 -11.24 -9.50
N MET A 38 -4.13 -10.85 -10.37
CA MET A 38 -4.42 -10.18 -11.63
C MET A 38 -5.17 -11.11 -12.60
N LEU A 39 -4.74 -12.36 -12.71
CA LEU A 39 -5.38 -13.36 -13.58
C LEU A 39 -6.65 -13.96 -12.96
N LYS A 40 -6.83 -13.83 -11.64
CA LYS A 40 -7.91 -14.45 -10.86
C LYS A 40 -7.94 -15.97 -11.03
N GLN A 41 -6.77 -16.58 -11.17
CA GLN A 41 -6.59 -18.02 -11.37
C GLN A 41 -5.46 -18.53 -10.48
N ASP A 42 -5.62 -19.76 -10.00
CA ASP A 42 -4.52 -20.48 -9.36
C ASP A 42 -3.57 -21.03 -10.43
N ILE A 43 -2.27 -20.77 -10.21
CA ILE A 43 -1.19 -21.24 -11.08
C ILE A 43 -0.54 -22.42 -10.40
N ALA A 44 -0.53 -23.58 -11.06
CA ALA A 44 0.16 -24.77 -10.57
C ALA A 44 1.65 -24.49 -10.37
N ILE A 45 2.20 -24.99 -9.27
CA ILE A 45 3.62 -24.89 -8.95
C ILE A 45 4.17 -26.29 -8.88
N GLU A 46 5.25 -26.51 -9.62
CA GLU A 46 5.98 -27.76 -9.62
C GLU A 46 7.43 -27.49 -9.28
N ASN A 47 7.98 -28.28 -8.36
CA ASN A 47 9.39 -28.22 -8.03
C ASN A 47 10.16 -28.98 -9.12
N VAL A 48 11.21 -28.36 -9.64
CA VAL A 48 12.07 -28.98 -10.65
C VAL A 48 13.20 -29.73 -9.93
N ALA A 49 13.39 -31.00 -10.27
CA ALA A 49 14.43 -31.83 -9.68
C ALA A 49 15.82 -31.18 -9.83
N GLY A 50 16.58 -31.09 -8.74
CA GLY A 50 17.87 -30.41 -8.68
C GLY A 50 17.80 -28.88 -8.49
N PHE A 51 16.60 -28.29 -8.55
CA PHE A 51 16.35 -26.86 -8.31
C PHE A 51 15.30 -26.65 -7.22
N GLU A 52 15.26 -27.57 -6.25
CA GLU A 52 14.41 -27.47 -5.07
C GLU A 52 14.70 -26.15 -4.33
N PRO A 53 13.68 -25.32 -4.07
CA PRO A 53 13.89 -24.09 -3.32
C PRO A 53 14.29 -24.44 -1.88
N SER A 54 15.31 -23.77 -1.35
CA SER A 54 15.81 -23.98 0.01
C SER A 54 14.78 -23.65 1.11
N ARG A 55 13.74 -22.89 0.77
CA ARG A 55 12.61 -22.54 1.63
C ARG A 55 11.32 -22.59 0.84
N PRO A 56 10.18 -22.98 1.45
CA PRO A 56 8.91 -23.03 0.76
C PRO A 56 8.48 -21.63 0.28
N LEU A 57 7.83 -21.57 -0.88
CA LEU A 57 7.19 -20.36 -1.39
C LEU A 57 5.95 -20.04 -0.54
N ASN A 58 5.98 -18.93 0.20
CA ASN A 58 4.83 -18.48 0.99
C ASN A 58 3.90 -17.63 0.11
N LEU A 59 2.82 -18.25 -0.36
CA LEU A 59 1.81 -17.63 -1.24
C LEU A 59 0.58 -17.17 -0.45
N GLU A 60 0.38 -17.72 0.75
CA GLU A 60 -0.58 -17.25 1.75
C GLU A 60 0.12 -16.53 2.92
N SER A 61 0.65 -15.33 2.69
CA SER A 61 0.77 -14.40 3.82
C SER A 61 -0.53 -13.61 3.94
N PRO A 62 -1.15 -13.50 5.13
CA PRO A 62 -2.21 -12.53 5.32
C PRO A 62 -1.65 -11.20 4.80
N GLY A 63 -2.39 -10.50 3.93
CA GLY A 63 -2.08 -9.09 3.71
C GLY A 63 -1.97 -8.39 5.08
N PRO A 64 -1.34 -7.20 5.17
CA PRO A 64 -1.37 -6.44 6.42
C PRO A 64 -2.81 -6.47 6.93
N ALA A 65 -3.02 -7.12 8.08
CA ALA A 65 -4.36 -7.29 8.61
C ALA A 65 -4.98 -5.87 8.64
N PRO A 66 -6.21 -5.67 8.12
CA PRO A 66 -6.82 -4.35 8.16
C PRO A 66 -6.69 -3.87 9.59
N GLY A 67 -6.01 -2.72 9.75
CA GLY A 67 -5.49 -2.27 11.04
C GLY A 67 -6.57 -2.46 12.09
N ARG A 68 -6.32 -3.38 13.04
CA ARG A 68 -7.24 -3.57 14.17
C ARG A 68 -7.46 -2.18 14.75
N PRO A 69 -8.70 -1.65 14.78
CA PRO A 69 -8.92 -0.32 15.33
C PRO A 69 -8.33 -0.32 16.73
N GLY A 70 -7.37 0.58 16.94
CA GLY A 70 -6.61 0.67 18.17
C GLY A 70 -7.58 0.63 19.33
N LYS A 71 -7.40 -0.34 20.24
CA LYS A 71 -8.14 -0.41 21.49
C LYS A 71 -8.08 0.99 22.11
N PRO A 72 -9.22 1.62 22.45
CA PRO A 72 -9.21 2.97 23.01
C PRO A 72 -8.36 2.93 24.28
N ARG A 73 -7.25 3.67 24.25
CA ARG A 73 -6.35 3.82 25.39
C ARG A 73 -7.12 4.63 26.42
N ASN A 74 -7.60 3.93 27.45
CA ASN A 74 -8.37 4.47 28.56
C ASN A 74 -7.74 5.78 29.08
N PRO A 75 -8.38 6.96 28.95
CA PRO A 75 -7.85 8.19 29.50
C PRO A 75 -8.24 8.26 30.98
N ASN A 76 -7.75 7.31 31.77
CA ASN A 76 -7.82 7.43 33.22
C ASN A 76 -6.62 8.27 33.68
N HIS A 77 -6.63 9.56 33.33
CA HIS A 77 -5.82 10.54 34.03
C HIS A 77 -6.75 11.30 34.97
N SER A 78 -6.75 10.78 36.19
CA SER A 78 -7.21 11.36 37.44
C SER A 78 -7.33 12.88 37.38
N ARG A 79 -8.57 13.35 37.54
CA ARG A 79 -8.88 14.71 37.99
C ARG A 79 -8.09 14.98 39.27
N ARG A 80 -6.98 15.73 39.18
CA ARG A 80 -6.40 16.42 40.33
C ARG A 80 -7.00 17.83 40.37
N PRO A 81 -7.80 18.18 41.38
CA PRO A 81 -8.25 19.55 41.56
C PRO A 81 -7.08 20.31 42.21
N HIS A 82 -6.35 21.10 41.43
CA HIS A 82 -5.44 22.09 41.99
C HIS A 82 -6.13 23.45 42.04
N ALA A 83 -6.40 23.84 43.28
CA ALA A 83 -7.00 25.08 43.70
C ALA A 83 -6.13 26.29 43.33
N ASN A 84 -6.81 27.42 43.11
CA ASN A 84 -6.32 28.80 43.22
C ASN A 84 -5.02 29.18 42.48
N ALA A 85 -5.17 29.74 41.28
CA ALA A 85 -4.26 30.77 40.79
C ALA A 85 -5.08 31.85 40.04
N ALA A 86 -5.02 33.08 40.57
CA ALA A 86 -5.83 34.21 40.15
C ALA A 86 -5.37 34.85 38.81
N LYS A 87 -6.37 35.25 38.02
CA LYS A 87 -6.45 36.35 37.02
C LYS A 87 -5.18 36.81 36.28
N LYS A 88 -5.19 36.66 34.94
CA LYS A 88 -4.82 37.73 33.97
C LYS A 88 -5.64 37.60 32.67
N PRO A 89 -6.37 38.65 32.21
CA PRO A 89 -6.96 38.66 30.87
C PRO A 89 -5.96 39.20 29.86
N HIS A 90 -5.54 38.36 28.91
CA HIS A 90 -4.76 38.82 27.75
C HIS A 90 -5.71 39.34 26.67
N ALA A 91 -5.90 40.65 26.66
CA ALA A 91 -6.43 41.40 25.52
C ALA A 91 -5.29 41.68 24.54
N ALA A 92 -5.32 41.12 23.33
CA ALA A 92 -4.54 41.61 22.19
C ALA A 92 -5.03 41.00 20.86
N GLY A 93 -5.92 41.74 20.20
CA GLY A 93 -5.86 42.06 18.76
C GLY A 93 -5.66 40.93 17.75
N ASN A 94 -6.77 40.45 17.21
CA ASN A 94 -6.83 39.79 15.90
C ASN A 94 -6.41 40.79 14.80
N LYS A 95 -5.26 40.57 14.14
CA LYS A 95 -4.87 41.29 12.92
C LYS A 95 -4.82 40.28 11.75
N PRO A 96 -5.66 40.43 10.72
CA PRO A 96 -5.55 39.60 9.52
C PRO A 96 -4.33 40.00 8.67
N ARG A 97 -3.64 39.01 8.11
CA ARG A 97 -2.48 39.17 7.23
C ARG A 97 -2.95 39.63 5.84
N PRO A 98 -2.35 40.66 5.21
CA PRO A 98 -2.68 41.02 3.84
C PRO A 98 -2.01 40.06 2.85
N TRP A 99 -2.83 39.53 1.93
CA TRP A 99 -2.43 38.77 0.75
C TRP A 99 -1.77 39.70 -0.27
N ARG A 100 -0.59 39.30 -0.78
CA ARG A 100 0.24 40.08 -1.70
C ARG A 100 0.51 39.25 -2.96
N GLY A 101 0.23 39.83 -4.13
CA GLY A 101 0.67 39.36 -5.46
C GLY A 101 -0.52 39.10 -6.40
N ASN A 102 -0.55 39.56 -7.66
CA ASN A 102 0.36 40.45 -8.39
C ASN A 102 -0.45 41.10 -9.52
N ARG A 103 -0.14 42.37 -9.81
CA ARG A 103 -0.88 43.28 -10.68
C ARG A 103 -0.42 43.15 -12.14
N ASP A 104 -1.39 43.11 -13.04
CA ASP A 104 -1.39 43.53 -14.45
C ASP A 104 -0.12 43.36 -15.30
N GLN A 105 -0.19 42.42 -16.25
CA GLN A 105 0.53 42.52 -17.53
C GLN A 105 -0.48 42.90 -18.61
N ARG A 106 -0.59 44.21 -18.89
CA ARG A 106 -1.02 44.73 -20.18
C ARG A 106 0.15 45.50 -20.79
N LYS A 107 0.70 44.99 -21.89
CA LYS A 107 1.19 45.82 -22.98
C LYS A 107 0.87 45.11 -24.30
N ALA A 108 0.02 45.77 -25.07
CA ALA A 108 -0.03 45.67 -26.52
C ALA A 108 1.13 46.48 -27.11
#